data_AF-A0A936C3I9-F1
#
_entry.id   AF-A0A936C3I9-F1
#
_cell.length_a   1.000
_cell.length_b   1.000
_cell.length_c   1.000
_cell.angle_alpha   90.00
_cell.angle_beta   90.00
_cell.angle_gamma   90.00
#
_symmetry.space_group_name_H-M   'P 1'
#
loop_
_entity.id
_entity.type
_entity.pdbx_description
1 polymer ?
#
loop_
_entity_poly.entity_id
_entity_poly.type
_entity_poly.pdbx_seq_one_letter_code
_entity_poly.pdbx_strand_id
1 'polypeptide(L)'
;MGSAGPESASPYGTFDQGGNVIEWIDEVTGIYRVTRGGSLWLEADKLRSDYSSFYNPNTQGSSLGFRISSLQPVSSVPVPPPLALMTVGLLSLRLRRRAGPVSPTAS
;
A
#
# COMPACT_ATOMS: atom_id res chain seq x y z
N MET A 1 24.47 -1.04 3.73
CA MET A 1 23.32 -1.61 3.01
C MET A 1 22.08 -1.17 3.76
N GLY A 2 21.13 -0.51 3.08
CA GLY A 2 19.86 -0.13 3.69
C GLY A 2 19.10 -1.38 4.13
N SER A 3 18.47 -1.33 5.30
CA SER A 3 17.50 -2.32 5.72
C SER A 3 16.31 -2.35 4.75
N ALA A 4 15.57 -3.47 4.72
CA ALA A 4 14.37 -3.61 3.92
C ALA A 4 13.13 -3.80 4.82
N GLY A 5 11.95 -3.47 4.30
CA GLY A 5 10.69 -3.65 5.01
C GLY A 5 10.60 -2.75 6.26
N PRO A 6 10.04 -3.20 7.39
CA PRO A 6 9.79 -2.36 8.56
C PRO A 6 11.03 -1.60 9.09
N GLU A 7 12.20 -2.20 8.97
CA GLU A 7 13.48 -1.65 9.41
C GLU A 7 13.95 -0.46 8.54
N SER A 8 13.31 -0.24 7.39
CA SER A 8 13.62 0.84 6.44
C SER A 8 12.69 2.06 6.60
N ALA A 9 11.92 2.11 7.69
CA ALA A 9 10.95 3.15 7.95
C ALA A 9 11.59 4.54 7.92
N SER A 10 11.03 5.43 7.13
CA SER A 10 11.28 6.86 7.22
C SER A 10 10.53 7.46 8.42
N PRO A 11 10.90 8.67 8.88
CA PRO A 11 10.12 9.43 9.86
C PRO A 11 8.66 9.67 9.44
N TYR A 12 8.33 9.46 8.16
CA TYR A 12 6.99 9.64 7.59
C TYR A 12 6.22 8.30 7.42
N GLY A 13 6.75 7.19 7.94
CA GLY A 13 6.09 5.89 7.90
C GLY A 13 6.09 5.22 6.52
N THR A 14 6.98 5.64 5.63
CA THR A 14 7.22 5.00 4.32
C THR A 14 8.45 4.10 4.40
N PHE A 15 8.43 3.00 3.66
CA PHE A 15 9.48 1.96 3.69
C PHE A 15 10.15 1.85 2.32
N ASP A 16 11.40 1.38 2.29
CA ASP A 16 12.15 1.00 1.09
C ASP A 16 12.39 2.15 0.11
N GLN A 17 12.49 3.40 0.61
CA GLN A 17 12.75 4.57 -0.24
C GLN A 17 14.22 4.74 -0.64
N GLY A 18 15.12 3.95 -0.06
CA GLY A 18 16.58 3.99 -0.30
C GLY A 18 17.13 2.58 -0.53
N GLY A 19 16.66 1.92 -1.58
CA GLY A 19 16.97 0.54 -1.91
C GLY A 19 15.80 -0.15 -2.60
N ASN A 20 15.77 -1.49 -2.55
CA ASN A 20 14.78 -2.32 -3.24
C ASN A 20 14.80 -2.10 -4.76
N VAL A 21 14.02 -1.13 -5.26
CA VAL A 21 13.88 -0.81 -6.68
C VAL A 21 14.00 0.70 -6.90
N ILE A 22 14.52 1.07 -8.08
CA ILE A 22 14.56 2.45 -8.56
C ILE A 22 13.13 2.84 -8.91
N GLU A 23 12.68 4.01 -8.46
CA GLU A 23 11.28 4.42 -8.61
C GLU A 23 11.13 5.59 -9.57
N TRP A 24 10.24 5.45 -10.56
CA TRP A 24 9.81 6.54 -11.42
C TRP A 24 9.11 7.64 -10.61
N ILE A 25 9.41 8.90 -10.95
CA ILE A 25 8.67 10.07 -10.48
C ILE A 25 8.09 10.84 -11.67
N ASP A 26 7.18 11.77 -11.41
CA ASP A 26 6.50 12.51 -12.49
C ASP A 26 7.39 13.56 -13.18
N GLU A 27 8.58 13.84 -12.61
CA GLU A 27 9.53 14.79 -13.18
C GLU A 27 10.11 14.30 -14.53
N VAL A 28 10.21 15.23 -15.48
CA VAL A 28 10.72 15.01 -16.84
C VAL A 28 11.97 15.84 -17.05
N THR A 29 13.00 15.24 -17.65
CA THR A 29 14.23 15.94 -18.07
C THR A 29 14.50 15.70 -19.56
N GLY A 30 14.20 16.72 -20.38
CA GLY A 30 14.20 16.59 -21.83
C GLY A 30 13.18 15.54 -22.31
N ILE A 31 13.68 14.47 -22.94
CA ILE A 31 12.87 13.32 -23.37
C ILE A 31 12.89 12.14 -22.39
N TYR A 32 13.55 12.30 -21.23
CA TYR A 32 13.75 11.26 -20.23
C TYR A 32 12.84 11.47 -19.02
N ARG A 33 12.60 10.40 -18.28
CA ARG A 33 11.88 10.42 -17.00
C ARG A 33 12.86 10.30 -15.85
N VAL A 34 12.62 11.05 -14.78
CA VAL A 34 13.47 11.06 -13.59
C VAL A 34 13.09 9.90 -12.66
N THR A 35 14.09 9.39 -11.96
CA THR A 35 13.97 8.31 -10.99
C THR A 35 14.72 8.61 -9.70
N ARG A 36 14.30 7.98 -8.60
CA ARG A 36 14.93 8.08 -7.27
C ARG A 36 15.01 6.72 -6.57
N GLY A 37 15.63 6.70 -5.39
CA GLY A 37 15.59 5.59 -4.43
C GLY A 37 16.67 4.53 -4.58
N GLY A 38 17.25 4.37 -5.77
CA GLY A 38 18.29 3.36 -6.02
C GLY A 38 17.74 1.93 -6.01
N SER A 39 18.59 0.89 -6.01
CA SER A 39 18.13 -0.50 -5.94
C SER A 39 19.17 -1.40 -5.27
N LEU A 40 18.80 -2.66 -5.04
CA LEU A 40 19.70 -3.67 -4.47
C LEU A 40 20.97 -3.96 -5.32
N TRP A 41 20.99 -3.52 -6.57
CA TRP A 41 22.12 -3.70 -7.50
C TRP A 41 23.02 -2.48 -7.60
N LEU A 42 22.69 -1.39 -6.89
CA LEU A 42 23.45 -0.15 -6.93
C LEU A 42 24.26 0.06 -5.65
N GLU A 43 25.33 0.83 -5.81
CA GLU A 43 26.22 1.22 -4.72
C GLU A 43 25.51 2.12 -3.70
N ALA A 44 26.03 2.14 -2.48
CA ALA A 44 25.43 2.85 -1.35
C ALA A 44 25.27 4.37 -1.58
N ASP A 45 26.12 4.98 -2.41
CA ASP A 45 26.00 6.39 -2.77
C ASP A 45 24.75 6.70 -3.61
N LYS A 46 24.21 5.68 -4.31
CA LYS A 46 22.98 5.77 -5.10
C LYS A 46 21.71 5.54 -4.27
N LEU A 47 21.86 5.14 -3.00
CA LEU A 47 20.75 4.96 -2.05
C LEU A 47 20.44 6.23 -1.26
N ARG A 48 21.25 7.28 -1.41
CA ARG A 48 21.05 8.55 -0.70
C ARG A 48 19.76 9.22 -1.17
N SER A 49 19.09 9.90 -0.25
CA SER A 49 17.84 10.63 -0.53
C SER A 49 18.02 11.75 -1.54
N ASP A 50 19.24 12.29 -1.71
CA ASP A 50 19.58 13.36 -2.65
C ASP A 50 19.90 12.86 -4.06
N TYR A 51 20.15 11.56 -4.24
CA TYR A 51 20.46 10.99 -5.55
C TYR A 51 19.23 10.91 -6.45
N SER A 52 19.40 11.31 -7.71
CA SER A 52 18.45 11.10 -8.80
C SER A 52 19.18 10.63 -10.06
N SER A 53 18.44 9.93 -10.91
CA SER A 53 18.89 9.50 -12.23
C SER A 53 17.76 9.71 -13.25
N PHE A 54 18.03 9.49 -14.52
CA PHE A 54 17.02 9.55 -15.58
C PHE A 54 17.21 8.42 -16.58
N TYR A 55 16.09 7.95 -17.13
CA TYR A 55 16.05 6.86 -18.09
C TYR A 55 15.09 7.16 -19.23
N ASN A 56 15.23 6.43 -20.35
CA ASN A 56 14.27 6.48 -21.43
C ASN A 56 12.90 6.03 -20.89
N PRO A 57 11.78 6.69 -21.24
CA PRO A 57 10.46 6.34 -20.72
C PRO A 57 10.01 4.92 -21.08
N ASN A 58 10.62 4.29 -22.09
CA ASN A 58 10.37 2.91 -22.48
C ASN A 58 11.30 1.90 -21.78
N THR A 59 12.22 2.36 -20.93
CA THR A 59 13.10 1.47 -20.15
C THR A 59 12.27 0.71 -19.12
N GLN A 60 12.47 -0.60 -19.10
CA GLN A 60 11.85 -1.52 -18.16
C GLN A 60 12.92 -2.46 -17.59
N GLY A 61 12.69 -2.97 -16.39
CA GLY A 61 13.61 -3.89 -15.74
C GLY A 61 13.10 -4.35 -14.39
N SER A 62 13.62 -5.45 -13.88
CA SER A 62 13.22 -6.00 -12.57
C SER A 62 13.57 -5.11 -11.38
N SER A 63 14.52 -4.18 -11.57
CA SER A 63 14.93 -3.20 -10.55
C SER A 63 14.27 -1.83 -10.72
N LEU A 64 13.26 -1.70 -11.59
CA LEU A 64 12.51 -0.47 -11.83
C LEU A 64 11.06 -0.65 -11.40
N GLY A 65 10.56 0.31 -10.63
CA GLY A 65 9.20 0.34 -10.09
C GLY A 65 8.66 1.75 -9.97
N PHE A 66 7.63 1.92 -9.13
CA PHE A 66 7.00 3.21 -8.86
C PHE A 66 6.23 3.15 -7.53
N ARG A 67 5.90 4.32 -6.99
CA ARG A 67 4.93 4.49 -5.90
C ARG A 67 3.77 5.33 -6.36
N ILE A 68 2.62 5.06 -5.77
CA ILE A 68 1.42 5.86 -5.99
C ILE A 68 1.29 6.86 -4.85
N SER A 69 1.12 8.13 -5.19
CA SER A 69 0.79 9.19 -4.26
C SER A 69 -0.57 9.81 -4.61
N SER A 70 -1.27 10.30 -3.61
CA SER A 70 -2.52 11.06 -3.77
C SER A 70 -2.37 12.44 -3.16
N LEU A 71 -2.89 13.46 -3.84
CA LEU A 71 -2.97 14.82 -3.30
C LEU A 71 -4.05 14.94 -2.22
N GLN A 72 -5.02 14.03 -2.22
CA GLN A 72 -6.05 13.94 -1.20
C GLN A 72 -5.68 12.85 -0.18
N PRO A 73 -6.00 13.03 1.11
CA PRO A 73 -5.90 11.96 2.09
C PRO A 73 -6.71 10.77 1.57
N VAL A 74 -6.08 9.60 1.54
CA VAL A 74 -6.80 8.36 1.26
C VAL A 74 -7.79 8.20 2.41
N SER A 75 -9.07 8.44 2.17
CA SER A 75 -10.09 8.17 3.16
C SER A 75 -10.06 6.66 3.38
N SER A 76 -9.53 6.23 4.52
CA SER A 76 -9.74 4.85 4.97
C SER A 76 -11.26 4.67 5.00
N VAL A 77 -11.81 3.88 4.08
CA VAL A 77 -13.22 3.51 4.12
C VAL A 77 -13.50 3.08 5.56
N PRO A 78 -14.52 3.64 6.24
CA PRO A 78 -14.85 3.20 7.59
C PRO A 78 -15.26 1.74 7.51
N VAL A 79 -14.30 0.82 7.68
CA VAL A 79 -14.62 -0.57 7.94
C VAL A 79 -15.29 -0.51 9.32
N PRO A 80 -16.56 -0.95 9.44
CA PRO A 80 -17.24 -0.90 10.73
C PRO A 80 -16.32 -1.56 11.77
N PRO A 81 -16.07 -0.92 12.92
CA PRO A 81 -15.22 -1.49 13.96
C PRO A 81 -15.67 -2.93 14.22
N PRO A 82 -14.77 -3.89 14.50
CA PRO A 82 -15.14 -5.30 14.69
C PRO A 82 -16.32 -5.51 15.66
N LEU A 83 -16.44 -4.62 16.65
CA LEU A 83 -17.55 -4.56 17.60
C LEU A 83 -18.93 -4.34 16.95
N ALA A 84 -19.03 -3.50 15.91
CA ALA A 84 -20.28 -3.24 15.20
C ALA A 84 -20.75 -4.48 14.41
N LEU A 85 -19.82 -5.27 13.87
CA LEU A 85 -20.15 -6.55 13.22
C LEU A 85 -20.60 -7.60 14.25
N MET A 86 -19.97 -7.63 15.43
CA MET A 86 -20.36 -8.52 16.53
C MET A 86 -21.75 -8.21 17.08
N THR A 87 -22.11 -6.95 17.30
CA THR A 87 -23.43 -6.59 17.83
C THR A 87 -24.57 -6.93 16.87
N VAL A 88 -24.37 -6.69 15.56
CA VAL A 88 -25.32 -7.09 14.52
C VAL A 88 -25.45 -8.61 14.47
N GLY A 89 -24.33 -9.36 14.54
CA GLY A 89 -24.36 -10.83 14.57
C GLY A 89 -25.08 -11.40 15.80
N LEU A 90 -24.79 -10.87 16.99
CA LEU A 90 -25.44 -11.29 18.25
C LEU A 90 -26.93 -10.93 18.26
N LEU A 91 -27.31 -9.77 17.73
CA LEU A 91 -28.71 -9.36 17.60
C LEU A 91 -29.47 -10.27 16.63
N SER A 92 -28.86 -10.60 15.50
CA SER A 92 -29.39 -11.54 14.50
C SER A 92 -29.65 -12.93 15.10
N LEU A 93 -28.70 -13.43 15.90
CA LEU A 93 -28.84 -14.70 16.62
C LEU A 93 -29.93 -14.67 17.67
N ARG A 94 -30.09 -13.55 18.40
CA ARG A 94 -31.17 -13.39 19.39
C ARG A 94 -32.54 -13.29 18.73
N LEU A 95 -32.66 -12.60 17.60
CA LEU A 95 -33.91 -12.50 16.84
C LEU A 95 -34.31 -13.85 16.24
N ARG A 96 -33.35 -14.64 15.73
CA ARG A 96 -33.59 -16.01 15.25
C ARG A 96 -34.04 -16.97 16.34
N ARG A 97 -33.57 -16.79 17.58
CA ARG A 97 -34.02 -17.60 18.73
C ARG A 97 -35.43 -17.24 19.21
N ARG A 98 -35.92 -16.04 18.91
CA ARG A 98 -37.29 -15.59 19.25
C ARG A 98 -38.32 -15.99 18.19
N ALA A 99 -37.91 -16.15 16.94
CA ALA A 99 -38.72 -16.81 15.92
C ALA A 99 -38.68 -18.33 16.17
N GLY A 100 -39.58 -18.83 17.02
CA GLY A 100 -39.75 -20.27 17.24
C GLY A 100 -40.13 -21.02 15.95
N PRO A 101 -39.98 -22.35 15.91
CA PRO A 101 -40.29 -23.14 14.71
C PRO A 101 -41.75 -22.98 14.32
N VAL A 102 -42.00 -22.64 13.05
CA VAL A 102 -43.34 -22.63 12.46
C VAL A 102 -43.77 -24.09 12.30
N SER A 103 -44.75 -24.52 13.08
CA SER A 103 -45.35 -25.85 12.98
C SER A 103 -45.98 -26.04 11.59
N PRO A 104 -45.69 -27.13 10.86
CA PRO A 104 -46.40 -27.42 9.62
C PRO A 104 -47.86 -27.75 9.95
N THR A 105 -48.80 -26.97 9.42
CA THR A 105 -50.22 -27.30 9.43
C THR A 105 -50.44 -28.51 8.52
N ALA A 106 -50.80 -29.65 9.12
CA ALA A 106 -51.31 -30.79 8.40
C ALA A 106 -52.78 -30.53 8.02
N SER A 107 -53.08 -30.52 6.72
CA SER A 107 -54.32 -31.04 6.14
C SER A 107 -54.15 -31.30 4.67
#